data_AF-A0A8S0UR93-F1
#
_entry.id   AF-A0A8S0UR93-F1
#
_cell.length_a   1.000
_cell.length_b   1.000
_cell.length_c   1.000
_cell.angle_alpha   90.00
_cell.angle_beta   90.00
_cell.angle_gamma   90.00
#
_symmetry.space_group_name_H-M   'P 1'
#
loop_
_entity.id
_entity.type
_entity.pdbx_description
1 polymer ?
#
loop_
_entity_poly.entity_id
_entity_poly.type
_entity_poly.pdbx_seq_one_letter_code
_entity_poly.pdbx_strand_id
1 'polypeptide(L)'
;MEIDKAIRESDDRRLKTKYNNAIYVIQRALALYSIEEVAFSFNGGKDSTVLLHLLRAGYYLYKSGQDHSTCDPDDCEITFPIRVIYFESPSAFPEINSFTYDTATSFKLQMDIIRLDLKAGLEALLKAMPIRAIFLGVRIGDPTAVGQEQFSPSSAGWPPFMRVNPILDWSYRDIWAFLLTCKVRYCSLYDQGYTSIGSIHDTVPNALLSIGNANNVEEKFKPAYLLPDGRLERAGRIKNFSSRPLSAISNGLKSEDGHRKCTLTASVIAVGDEILFGTVEDRLALTLCRKLHSIGLAVSQFAVTKSDVDSVAEEVERQKSRNDMVFIYGGVGPLHSDVTVAGVAKAFGVRMAPDEEFEEYLRHLIGEKCTGDRNEMAQLPEGITELLHHEQLLVPLIKCQNVIILTATNVAEMDQEWDCLIEFMRSDSLLVAAEPFISKRLATTLSDVEAAHPLSEICIEFPDLYIGKNLTDNILLCQDSAVILVFIFTN
;
A
#
# COMPACT_ATOMS: atom_id res chain seq x y z
N MET A 1 4.50 28.95 -18.77
CA MET A 1 3.30 29.43 -19.49
C MET A 1 2.51 28.29 -20.12
N GLU A 2 3.09 27.49 -21.03
CA GLU A 2 2.34 26.42 -21.73
C GLU A 2 1.82 25.31 -20.81
N ILE A 3 2.63 24.84 -19.85
CA ILE A 3 2.21 23.82 -18.86
C ILE A 3 1.04 24.33 -18.01
N ASP A 4 1.18 25.52 -17.43
CA ASP A 4 0.14 26.11 -16.57
C ASP A 4 -1.17 26.29 -17.34
N LYS A 5 -1.09 26.74 -18.59
CA LYS A 5 -2.25 26.85 -19.48
C LYS A 5 -2.89 25.49 -19.77
N ALA A 6 -2.11 24.49 -20.18
CA ALA A 6 -2.61 23.16 -20.52
C ALA A 6 -3.33 22.49 -19.32
N ILE A 7 -2.78 22.65 -18.11
CA ILE A 7 -3.42 22.11 -16.90
C ILE A 7 -4.70 22.86 -16.56
N ARG A 8 -4.72 24.20 -16.67
CA ARG A 8 -5.95 24.99 -16.42
C ARG A 8 -7.08 24.64 -17.40
N GLU A 9 -6.74 24.38 -18.65
CA GLU A 9 -7.68 24.00 -19.71
C GLU A 9 -8.10 22.52 -19.64
N SER A 10 -7.41 21.66 -18.89
CA SER A 10 -7.77 20.25 -18.72
C SER A 10 -9.06 20.05 -17.93
N ASP A 11 -9.90 19.09 -18.31
CA ASP A 11 -11.09 18.71 -17.52
C ASP A 11 -10.74 17.80 -16.32
N ASP A 12 -9.49 17.32 -16.23
CA ASP A 12 -9.04 16.46 -15.13
C ASP A 12 -8.84 17.28 -13.84
N ARG A 13 -9.84 17.21 -12.94
CA ARG A 13 -9.80 17.86 -11.63
C ARG A 13 -8.69 17.34 -10.72
N ARG A 14 -8.41 16.04 -10.75
CA ARG A 14 -7.35 15.42 -9.92
C ARG A 14 -6.00 15.98 -10.33
N LEU A 15 -5.72 16.01 -11.62
CA LEU A 15 -4.48 16.56 -12.17
C LEU A 15 -4.32 18.04 -11.82
N LYS A 16 -5.40 18.84 -11.88
CA LYS A 16 -5.40 20.24 -11.43
C LYS A 16 -5.03 20.38 -9.96
N THR A 17 -5.62 19.59 -9.07
CA THR A 17 -5.29 19.61 -7.63
C THR A 17 -3.84 19.21 -7.38
N LYS A 18 -3.36 18.12 -8.00
CA LYS A 18 -1.97 17.65 -7.89
C LYS A 18 -0.96 18.70 -8.38
N TYR A 19 -1.25 19.33 -9.51
CA TYR A 19 -0.46 20.44 -10.05
C TYR A 19 -0.40 21.62 -9.08
N ASN A 20 -1.55 22.11 -8.60
CA ASN A 20 -1.61 23.25 -7.69
C ASN A 20 -0.83 23.01 -6.39
N ASN A 21 -0.93 21.80 -5.83
CA ASN A 21 -0.17 21.40 -4.64
C ASN A 21 1.34 21.39 -4.92
N ALA A 22 1.78 20.84 -6.05
CA ALA A 22 3.18 20.84 -6.43
C ALA A 22 3.73 22.26 -6.64
N ILE A 23 2.97 23.14 -7.32
CA ILE A 23 3.32 24.54 -7.50
C ILE A 23 3.44 25.25 -6.15
N TYR A 24 2.52 25.01 -5.21
CA TYR A 24 2.58 25.57 -3.87
C TYR A 24 3.86 25.16 -3.13
N VAL A 25 4.25 23.87 -3.17
CA VAL A 25 5.50 23.38 -2.56
C VAL A 25 6.72 24.07 -3.18
N ILE A 26 6.74 24.21 -4.51
CA ILE A 26 7.83 24.87 -5.24
C ILE A 26 7.94 26.34 -4.83
N GLN A 27 6.83 27.08 -4.86
CA GLN A 27 6.80 28.49 -4.47
C GLN A 27 7.22 28.69 -3.02
N ARG A 28 6.82 27.78 -2.13
CA ARG A 28 7.27 27.78 -0.74
C ARG A 28 8.77 27.58 -0.59
N ALA A 29 9.35 26.64 -1.33
CA ALA A 29 10.79 26.43 -1.31
C ALA A 29 11.53 27.68 -1.83
N LEU A 30 11.06 28.28 -2.92
CA LEU A 30 11.63 29.53 -3.47
C LEU A 30 11.44 30.75 -2.56
N ALA A 31 10.45 30.73 -1.65
CA ALA A 31 10.31 31.74 -0.61
C ALA A 31 11.26 31.54 0.58
N LEU A 32 11.75 30.32 0.79
CA LEU A 32 12.63 29.97 1.91
C LEU A 32 14.12 30.01 1.55
N TYR A 33 14.45 29.80 0.28
CA TYR A 33 15.82 29.67 -0.21
C TYR A 33 16.00 30.54 -1.46
N SER A 34 17.15 31.22 -1.58
CA SER A 34 17.47 31.96 -2.79
C SER A 34 17.71 31.01 -3.97
N ILE A 35 17.75 31.56 -5.19
CA ILE A 35 17.96 30.75 -6.41
C ILE A 35 19.32 30.04 -6.40
N GLU A 36 20.33 30.64 -5.78
CA GLU A 36 21.67 30.06 -5.62
C GLU A 36 21.72 28.97 -4.55
N GLU A 37 20.78 28.97 -3.60
CA GLU A 37 20.68 27.99 -2.51
C GLU A 37 19.85 26.75 -2.91
N VAL A 38 19.18 26.76 -4.07
CA VAL A 38 18.38 25.64 -4.56
C VAL A 38 19.05 24.92 -5.73
N ALA A 39 18.91 23.60 -5.76
CA ALA A 39 19.28 22.78 -6.90
C ALA A 39 18.18 21.77 -7.23
N PHE A 40 18.23 21.20 -8.42
CA PHE A 40 17.28 20.20 -8.89
C PHE A 40 18.02 18.94 -9.35
N SER A 41 17.67 17.77 -8.80
CA SER A 41 18.24 16.50 -9.25
C SER A 41 17.45 15.96 -10.44
N PHE A 42 18.09 15.91 -11.61
CA PHE A 42 17.50 15.44 -12.85
C PHE A 42 18.18 14.16 -13.32
N ASN A 43 17.41 13.21 -13.83
CA ASN A 43 17.95 11.93 -14.32
C ASN A 43 17.33 11.47 -15.65
N GLY A 44 16.55 12.32 -16.32
CA GLY A 44 15.85 11.99 -17.56
C GLY A 44 14.64 11.05 -17.41
N GLY A 45 14.44 10.45 -16.24
CA GLY A 45 13.27 9.63 -15.95
C GLY A 45 11.97 10.45 -15.99
N LYS A 46 10.84 9.76 -16.15
CA LYS A 46 9.50 10.39 -16.22
C LYS A 46 9.23 11.33 -15.03
N ASP A 47 9.60 10.93 -13.81
CA ASP A 47 9.27 11.66 -12.58
C ASP A 47 10.09 12.96 -12.47
N SER A 48 11.39 12.90 -12.74
CA SER A 48 12.23 14.10 -12.77
C SER A 48 11.90 15.00 -13.97
N THR A 49 11.45 14.43 -15.10
CA THR A 49 10.97 15.21 -16.25
C THR A 49 9.71 15.99 -15.91
N VAL A 50 8.72 15.38 -15.25
CA VAL A 50 7.55 16.09 -14.72
C VAL A 50 7.99 17.22 -13.78
N LEU A 51 8.88 16.93 -12.84
CA LEU A 51 9.37 17.92 -11.88
C LEU A 51 10.09 19.10 -12.56
N LEU A 52 10.90 18.87 -13.61
CA LEU A 52 11.53 19.95 -14.39
C LEU A 52 10.48 20.93 -14.92
N HIS A 53 9.41 20.41 -15.52
CA HIS A 53 8.34 21.24 -16.08
C HIS A 53 7.53 21.96 -14.99
N LEU A 54 7.28 21.31 -13.86
CA LEU A 54 6.67 21.93 -12.69
C LEU A 54 7.55 23.05 -12.12
N LEU A 55 8.86 22.86 -12.00
CA LEU A 55 9.79 23.89 -11.53
C LEU A 55 9.82 25.11 -12.45
N ARG A 56 9.81 24.90 -13.76
CA ARG A 56 9.71 25.99 -14.75
C ARG A 56 8.41 26.78 -14.59
N ALA A 57 7.28 26.09 -14.41
CA ALA A 57 5.99 26.73 -14.19
C ALA A 57 5.93 27.46 -12.84
N GLY A 58 6.37 26.81 -11.76
CA GLY A 58 6.37 27.36 -10.41
C GLY A 58 7.27 28.58 -10.28
N TYR A 59 8.47 28.55 -10.88
CA TYR A 59 9.36 29.70 -10.92
C TYR A 59 8.75 30.89 -11.67
N TYR A 60 8.14 30.64 -12.84
CA TYR A 60 7.45 31.69 -13.60
C TYR A 60 6.34 32.34 -12.77
N LEU A 61 5.47 31.52 -12.16
CA LEU A 61 4.37 32.01 -11.33
C LEU A 61 4.87 32.74 -10.07
N TYR A 62 5.97 32.27 -9.46
CA TYR A 62 6.60 32.92 -8.32
C TYR A 62 7.10 34.33 -8.68
N LYS A 63 7.79 34.47 -9.81
CA LYS A 63 8.28 35.78 -10.28
C LYS A 63 7.16 36.73 -10.66
N SER A 64 6.17 36.27 -11.42
CA SER A 64 5.02 37.09 -11.78
C SER A 64 4.21 37.57 -10.56
N GLY A 65 4.29 36.87 -9.43
CA GLY A 65 3.68 37.29 -8.17
C GLY A 65 4.49 38.32 -7.37
N GLN A 66 5.79 38.48 -7.65
CA GLN A 66 6.65 39.47 -6.98
C GLN A 66 6.78 40.79 -7.74
N ASP A 67 6.77 40.74 -9.08
CA ASP A 67 6.86 41.93 -9.93
C ASP A 67 5.46 42.42 -10.34
N HIS A 68 4.95 43.47 -9.67
CA HIS A 68 3.75 44.21 -10.09
C HIS A 68 4.00 45.17 -11.29
N SER A 69 5.19 45.15 -11.90
CA SER A 69 5.52 45.91 -13.10
C SER A 69 5.40 45.05 -14.35
N THR A 70 4.66 45.54 -15.34
CA THR A 70 4.49 44.98 -16.68
C THR A 70 5.83 44.68 -17.35
N CYS A 71 6.22 43.40 -17.38
CA CYS A 71 7.32 42.94 -18.23
C CYS A 71 6.85 42.84 -19.68
N ASP A 72 7.63 43.40 -20.60
CA ASP A 72 7.39 43.35 -22.05
C ASP A 72 7.35 41.88 -22.52
N PRO A 73 6.40 41.47 -23.38
CA PRO A 73 6.24 40.07 -23.79
C PRO A 73 7.41 39.53 -24.63
N ASP A 74 8.23 40.41 -25.23
CA ASP A 74 9.25 40.06 -26.22
C ASP A 74 10.66 39.81 -25.63
N ASP A 75 10.89 40.04 -24.33
CA ASP A 75 12.23 39.91 -23.71
C ASP A 75 12.42 38.62 -22.88
N CYS A 76 11.53 37.64 -23.03
CA CYS A 76 11.44 36.46 -22.17
C CYS A 76 12.08 35.20 -22.75
N GLU A 77 13.38 35.22 -23.11
CA GLU A 77 14.18 33.98 -22.98
C GLU A 77 14.43 33.73 -21.48
N ILE A 78 13.40 33.29 -20.75
CA ILE A 78 13.54 32.90 -19.33
C ILE A 78 14.35 31.61 -19.30
N THR A 79 15.67 31.76 -19.20
CA THR A 79 16.58 30.66 -18.88
C THR A 79 16.19 30.07 -17.54
N PHE A 80 16.06 28.75 -17.46
CA PHE A 80 15.76 28.06 -16.21
C PHE A 80 16.93 28.27 -15.24
N PRO A 81 16.75 29.03 -14.14
CA PRO A 81 17.89 29.54 -13.37
C PRO A 81 18.32 28.58 -12.25
N ILE A 82 17.50 27.57 -11.95
CA ILE A 82 17.79 26.57 -10.93
C ILE A 82 18.84 25.62 -11.51
N ARG A 83 19.94 25.46 -10.77
CA ARG A 83 21.02 24.55 -11.11
C ARG A 83 20.55 23.11 -11.12
N VAL A 84 21.00 22.34 -12.09
CA VAL A 84 20.63 20.94 -12.28
C VAL A 84 21.79 20.04 -11.92
N ILE A 85 21.55 19.04 -11.08
CA ILE A 85 22.53 18.04 -10.68
C ILE A 85 22.19 16.75 -11.42
N TYR A 86 23.14 16.24 -12.20
CA TYR A 86 23.03 14.96 -12.89
C TYR A 86 24.13 14.01 -12.44
N PHE A 87 23.74 12.86 -11.89
CA PHE A 87 24.67 11.77 -11.56
C PHE A 87 24.78 10.83 -12.76
N GLU A 88 25.86 10.95 -13.52
CA GLU A 88 26.09 10.14 -14.70
C GLU A 88 26.56 8.75 -14.27
N SER A 89 25.85 7.71 -14.74
CA SER A 89 26.23 6.32 -14.51
C SER A 89 26.62 5.64 -15.82
N PRO A 90 27.73 4.89 -15.86
CA PRO A 90 28.10 4.10 -17.04
C PRO A 90 27.12 2.95 -17.30
N SER A 91 26.30 2.58 -16.32
CA SER A 91 25.28 1.52 -16.45
C SER A 91 23.90 2.06 -16.84
N ALA A 92 23.78 3.34 -17.19
CA ALA A 92 22.52 3.92 -17.67
C ALA A 92 22.28 3.55 -19.14
N PHE A 93 21.00 3.46 -19.52
CA PHE A 93 20.62 3.23 -20.91
C PHE A 93 21.10 4.39 -21.81
N PRO A 94 21.63 4.13 -23.02
CA PRO A 94 21.98 5.19 -23.96
C PRO A 94 20.83 6.16 -24.25
N GLU A 95 19.60 5.66 -24.32
CA GLU A 95 18.37 6.41 -24.59
C GLU A 95 18.04 7.40 -23.47
N ILE A 96 18.18 7.01 -22.20
CA ILE A 96 17.93 7.90 -21.06
C ILE A 96 19.03 8.97 -20.94
N ASN A 97 20.27 8.59 -21.26
CA ASN A 97 21.40 9.53 -21.33
C ASN A 97 21.20 10.56 -22.44
N SER A 98 20.92 10.13 -23.68
CA SER A 98 20.63 11.02 -24.81
C SER A 98 19.49 11.96 -24.46
N PHE A 99 18.37 11.43 -23.96
CA PHE A 99 17.24 12.24 -23.55
C PHE A 99 17.60 13.30 -22.49
N THR A 100 18.44 12.95 -21.51
CA THR A 100 18.91 13.87 -20.48
C THR A 100 19.72 15.02 -21.07
N TYR A 101 20.69 14.72 -21.96
CA TYR A 101 21.51 15.75 -22.62
C TYR A 101 20.72 16.61 -23.60
N ASP A 102 19.82 16.01 -24.37
CA ASP A 102 18.96 16.70 -25.31
C ASP A 102 18.01 17.65 -24.57
N THR A 103 17.47 17.22 -23.44
CA THR A 103 16.63 18.04 -22.56
C THR A 103 17.43 19.19 -21.95
N ALA A 104 18.63 18.92 -21.43
CA ALA A 104 19.51 19.94 -20.88
C ALA A 104 19.86 21.02 -21.92
N THR A 105 20.17 20.60 -23.15
CA THR A 105 20.46 21.50 -24.27
C THR A 105 19.23 22.32 -24.67
N SER A 106 18.08 21.65 -24.85
CA SER A 106 16.83 22.27 -25.31
C SER A 106 16.33 23.35 -24.35
N PHE A 107 16.52 23.15 -23.05
CA PHE A 107 16.09 24.11 -22.02
C PHE A 107 17.24 24.98 -21.47
N LYS A 108 18.43 24.92 -22.06
CA LYS A 108 19.63 25.66 -21.63
C LYS A 108 19.91 25.51 -20.12
N LEU A 109 19.80 24.28 -19.60
CA LEU A 109 19.93 24.00 -18.17
C LEU A 109 21.39 24.17 -17.70
N GLN A 110 21.59 24.82 -16.56
CA GLN A 110 22.90 24.86 -15.88
C GLN A 110 23.15 23.52 -15.18
N MET A 111 23.74 22.56 -15.88
CA MET A 111 23.88 21.19 -15.41
C MET A 111 25.29 20.85 -14.91
N ASP A 112 25.40 20.44 -13.64
CA ASP A 112 26.61 19.85 -13.06
C ASP A 112 26.56 18.33 -13.19
N ILE A 113 27.53 17.77 -13.91
CA ILE A 113 27.65 16.33 -14.13
C ILE A 113 28.60 15.74 -13.11
N ILE A 114 28.08 14.84 -12.27
CA ILE A 114 28.82 14.16 -11.22
C ILE A 114 29.05 12.70 -11.64
N ARG A 115 30.32 12.28 -11.62
CA ARG A 115 30.77 10.91 -11.96
C ARG A 115 31.29 10.12 -10.76
N LEU A 116 31.15 10.70 -9.56
CA LEU A 116 31.47 10.04 -8.30
C LEU A 116 30.25 9.25 -7.80
N ASP A 117 30.45 8.44 -6.75
CA ASP A 117 29.32 7.85 -6.04
C ASP A 117 28.39 8.95 -5.50
N LEU A 118 27.11 8.59 -5.34
CA LEU A 118 26.04 9.54 -5.01
C LEU A 118 26.37 10.38 -3.77
N LYS A 119 26.92 9.75 -2.72
CA LYS A 119 27.21 10.42 -1.46
C LYS A 119 28.45 11.32 -1.57
N ALA A 120 29.58 10.81 -2.06
CA ALA A 120 30.81 11.59 -2.17
C ALA A 120 30.64 12.75 -3.17
N GLY A 121 29.93 12.50 -4.27
CA GLY A 121 29.59 13.52 -5.25
C GLY A 121 28.75 14.65 -4.67
N LEU A 122 27.72 14.31 -3.88
CA LEU A 122 26.89 15.30 -3.21
C LEU A 122 27.68 16.05 -2.11
N GLU A 123 28.50 15.36 -1.33
CA GLU A 123 29.38 15.99 -0.33
C GLU A 123 30.34 17.01 -0.95
N ALA A 124 30.94 16.68 -2.10
CA ALA A 124 31.83 17.59 -2.82
C ALA A 124 31.07 18.81 -3.35
N LEU A 125 29.88 18.61 -3.92
CA LEU A 125 29.05 19.68 -4.45
C LEU A 125 28.60 20.65 -3.36
N LEU A 126 28.08 20.13 -2.24
CA LEU A 126 27.58 20.95 -1.12
C LEU A 126 28.70 21.68 -0.36
N LYS A 127 29.95 21.23 -0.48
CA LYS A 127 31.12 21.97 0.02
C LYS A 127 31.54 23.11 -0.91
N ALA A 128 31.36 22.94 -2.21
CA ALA A 128 31.77 23.91 -3.22
C ALA A 128 30.72 25.01 -3.47
N MET A 129 29.45 24.71 -3.22
CA MET A 129 28.32 25.54 -3.61
C MET A 129 27.40 25.82 -2.39
N PRO A 130 26.74 26.99 -2.32
CA PRO A 130 25.87 27.35 -1.20
C PRO A 130 24.50 26.65 -1.24
N ILE A 131 24.41 25.44 -1.80
CA ILE A 131 23.15 24.71 -1.95
C ILE A 131 22.68 24.24 -0.57
N ARG A 132 21.43 24.57 -0.24
CA ARG A 132 20.77 24.20 1.02
C ARG A 132 19.52 23.36 0.81
N ALA A 133 18.89 23.44 -0.36
CA ALA A 133 17.71 22.67 -0.70
C ALA A 133 17.83 22.04 -2.09
N ILE A 134 17.38 20.79 -2.21
CA ILE A 134 17.43 20.05 -3.47
C ILE A 134 16.03 19.52 -3.78
N PHE A 135 15.51 19.92 -4.94
CA PHE A 135 14.28 19.38 -5.50
C PHE A 135 14.53 17.98 -6.05
N LEU A 136 13.71 17.02 -5.62
CA LEU A 136 13.81 15.61 -5.99
C LEU A 136 12.48 15.13 -6.59
N GLY A 137 12.58 14.40 -7.71
CA GLY A 137 11.45 13.76 -8.36
C GLY A 137 11.08 12.42 -7.73
N VAL A 138 10.95 12.39 -6.40
CA VAL A 138 10.65 11.19 -5.62
C VAL A 138 9.15 11.16 -5.30
N ARG A 139 8.53 10.00 -5.48
CA ARG A 139 7.13 9.72 -5.13
C ARG A 139 7.08 8.75 -3.96
N ILE A 140 5.95 8.70 -3.29
CA ILE A 140 5.80 7.98 -2.03
C ILE A 140 5.94 6.45 -2.17
N GLY A 141 5.60 5.91 -3.33
CA GLY A 141 5.83 4.51 -3.69
C GLY A 141 7.29 4.15 -4.00
N ASP A 142 8.20 5.13 -4.03
CA ASP A 142 9.63 4.86 -4.26
C ASP A 142 10.29 4.32 -2.98
N PRO A 143 11.23 3.35 -3.07
CA PRO A 143 11.90 2.79 -1.89
C PRO A 143 12.63 3.81 -1.04
N THR A 144 13.05 4.92 -1.64
CA THR A 144 13.79 5.98 -0.96
C THR A 144 12.88 6.95 -0.23
N ALA A 145 11.56 6.90 -0.45
CA ALA A 145 10.60 7.87 0.06
C ALA A 145 10.05 7.54 1.45
N VAL A 146 10.35 6.35 2.00
CA VAL A 146 9.83 5.89 3.30
C VAL A 146 10.14 6.92 4.39
N GLY A 147 9.09 7.42 5.04
CA GLY A 147 9.18 8.42 6.11
C GLY A 147 9.54 9.83 5.65
N GLN A 148 9.56 10.11 4.34
CA GLN A 148 9.74 11.47 3.83
C GLN A 148 8.43 12.25 3.78
N GLU A 149 8.56 13.57 3.92
CA GLU A 149 7.52 14.57 3.71
C GLU A 149 7.88 15.46 2.52
N GLN A 150 7.02 16.43 2.19
CA GLN A 150 7.29 17.41 1.11
C GLN A 150 8.57 18.21 1.36
N PHE A 151 8.91 18.43 2.63
CA PHE A 151 10.19 18.97 3.08
C PHE A 151 10.79 18.02 4.11
N SER A 152 11.99 17.52 3.87
CA SER A 152 12.63 16.62 4.83
C SER A 152 14.13 16.82 4.86
N PRO A 153 14.76 16.92 6.04
CA PRO A 153 16.22 16.96 6.12
C PRO A 153 16.80 15.68 5.52
N SER A 154 18.00 15.75 4.95
CA SER A 154 18.79 14.59 4.56
C SER A 154 18.93 13.58 5.71
N SER A 155 19.02 12.28 5.36
CA SER A 155 19.11 11.22 6.37
C SER A 155 20.42 11.29 7.17
N ALA A 156 20.44 10.70 8.37
CA ALA A 156 21.66 10.63 9.18
C ALA A 156 22.82 9.99 8.38
N GLY A 157 24.01 10.61 8.45
CA GLY A 157 25.19 10.16 7.70
C GLY A 157 25.26 10.61 6.24
N TRP A 158 24.26 11.34 5.73
CA TRP A 158 24.35 12.09 4.47
C TRP A 158 24.79 13.54 4.74
N PRO A 159 25.38 14.24 3.76
CA PRO A 159 25.63 15.67 3.91
C PRO A 159 24.32 16.43 4.16
N PRO A 160 24.34 17.50 4.98
CA PRO A 160 23.13 18.21 5.38
C PRO A 160 22.56 19.05 4.23
N PHE A 161 21.32 18.74 3.83
CA PHE A 161 20.51 19.58 2.95
C PHE A 161 19.02 19.29 3.17
N MET A 162 18.15 20.19 2.69
CA MET A 162 16.71 19.99 2.68
C MET A 162 16.29 19.27 1.38
N ARG A 163 15.67 18.10 1.50
CA ARG A 163 14.94 17.47 0.39
C ARG A 163 13.63 18.21 0.19
N VAL A 164 13.34 18.58 -1.05
CA VAL A 164 12.06 19.16 -1.44
C VAL A 164 11.41 18.22 -2.45
N ASN A 165 10.25 17.67 -2.12
CA ASN A 165 9.56 16.63 -2.89
C ASN A 165 8.17 17.13 -3.35
N PRO A 166 8.07 17.99 -4.39
CA PRO A 166 6.79 18.58 -4.82
C PRO A 166 5.77 17.58 -5.36
N ILE A 167 6.24 16.42 -5.83
CA ILE A 167 5.41 15.36 -6.42
C ILE A 167 5.31 14.14 -5.50
N LEU A 168 5.62 14.28 -4.20
CA LEU A 168 5.68 13.13 -3.29
C LEU A 168 4.39 12.30 -3.29
N ASP A 169 3.23 12.96 -3.29
CA ASP A 169 1.93 12.32 -3.25
C ASP A 169 1.37 11.96 -4.64
N TRP A 170 2.14 12.13 -5.72
CA TRP A 170 1.71 11.80 -7.07
C TRP A 170 1.77 10.29 -7.30
N SER A 171 0.77 9.75 -8.00
CA SER A 171 0.73 8.36 -8.42
C SER A 171 1.40 8.14 -9.77
N TYR A 172 1.46 6.87 -10.21
CA TYR A 172 1.87 6.53 -11.56
C TYR A 172 0.95 7.17 -12.62
N ARG A 173 -0.36 7.15 -12.38
CA ARG A 173 -1.37 7.77 -13.24
C ARG A 173 -1.17 9.27 -13.33
N ASP A 174 -0.95 9.95 -12.21
CA ASP A 174 -0.79 11.42 -12.17
C ASP A 174 0.41 11.87 -13.04
N ILE A 175 1.52 11.11 -12.99
CA ILE A 175 2.71 11.35 -13.82
C ILE A 175 2.37 11.26 -15.31
N TRP A 176 1.71 10.19 -15.74
CA TRP A 176 1.35 10.03 -17.15
C TRP A 176 0.26 11.00 -17.60
N ALA A 177 -0.75 11.25 -16.76
CA ALA A 177 -1.78 12.24 -17.02
C ALA A 177 -1.16 13.62 -17.28
N PHE A 178 -0.19 14.03 -16.46
CA PHE A 178 0.56 15.27 -16.69
C PHE A 178 1.34 15.23 -18.01
N LEU A 179 2.18 14.21 -18.23
CA LEU A 179 3.04 14.12 -19.42
C LEU A 179 2.22 14.16 -20.71
N LEU A 180 1.11 13.42 -20.76
CA LEU A 180 0.23 13.34 -21.93
C LEU A 180 -0.60 14.61 -22.12
N THR A 181 -1.23 15.12 -21.06
CA THR A 181 -2.05 16.35 -21.12
C THR A 181 -1.22 17.55 -21.58
N CYS A 182 -0.01 17.69 -21.01
CA CYS A 182 0.90 18.78 -21.33
C CYS A 182 1.75 18.54 -22.57
N LYS A 183 1.62 17.37 -23.23
CA LYS A 183 2.42 16.97 -24.39
C LYS A 183 3.93 17.11 -24.16
N VAL A 184 4.37 16.77 -22.95
CA VAL A 184 5.79 16.79 -22.56
C VAL A 184 6.51 15.61 -23.18
N ARG A 185 7.68 15.86 -23.77
CA ARG A 185 8.55 14.78 -24.28
C ARG A 185 9.12 13.97 -23.11
N TYR A 186 9.20 12.67 -23.28
CA TYR A 186 9.81 11.73 -22.33
C TYR A 186 10.71 10.74 -23.06
N CYS A 187 11.52 9.99 -22.31
CA CYS A 187 12.43 9.00 -22.88
C CYS A 187 11.70 7.90 -23.67
N SER A 188 12.21 7.55 -24.84
CA SER A 188 11.60 6.58 -25.76
C SER A 188 11.51 5.15 -25.19
N LEU A 189 12.28 4.81 -24.16
CA LEU A 189 12.16 3.50 -23.49
C LEU A 189 10.76 3.28 -22.91
N TYR A 190 10.08 4.35 -22.50
CA TYR A 190 8.71 4.23 -21.99
C TYR A 190 7.73 3.77 -23.08
N ASP A 191 7.95 4.10 -24.36
CA ASP A 191 7.13 3.58 -25.47
C ASP A 191 7.41 2.09 -25.76
N GLN A 192 8.54 1.57 -25.27
CA GLN A 192 8.98 0.19 -25.43
C GLN A 192 8.60 -0.70 -24.23
N GLY A 193 7.67 -0.25 -23.38
CA GLY A 193 7.16 -1.02 -22.25
C GLY A 193 7.99 -0.96 -20.96
N TYR A 194 9.03 -0.15 -20.90
CA TYR A 194 9.74 0.10 -19.65
C TYR A 194 8.90 1.01 -18.75
N THR A 195 8.47 0.53 -17.59
CA THR A 195 7.65 1.32 -16.65
C THR A 195 8.48 2.01 -15.56
N SER A 196 9.68 1.49 -15.28
CA SER A 196 10.67 2.05 -14.36
C SER A 196 12.08 1.84 -14.93
N ILE A 197 12.89 2.89 -15.03
CA ILE A 197 14.23 2.84 -15.68
C ILE A 197 15.34 2.99 -14.64
N GLY A 198 16.31 2.08 -14.60
CA GLY A 198 17.53 2.25 -13.80
C GLY A 198 18.72 1.72 -14.56
N SER A 199 19.36 0.63 -14.12
CA SER A 199 20.53 0.16 -14.85
C SER A 199 20.18 -0.80 -15.99
N ILE A 200 21.02 -0.82 -17.02
CA ILE A 200 20.94 -1.79 -18.12
C ILE A 200 21.04 -3.26 -17.65
N HIS A 201 21.47 -3.49 -16.40
CA HIS A 201 21.65 -4.82 -15.82
C HIS A 201 20.43 -5.30 -15.03
N ASP A 202 19.60 -4.39 -14.53
CA ASP A 202 18.50 -4.70 -13.59
C ASP A 202 17.12 -4.31 -14.11
N THR A 203 17.04 -3.83 -15.34
CA THR A 203 15.80 -3.28 -15.90
C THR A 203 15.41 -4.01 -17.18
N VAL A 204 14.18 -4.53 -17.20
CA VAL A 204 13.53 -5.11 -18.37
C VAL A 204 12.15 -4.47 -18.60
N PRO A 205 11.57 -4.57 -19.82
CA PRO A 205 10.19 -4.15 -20.06
C PRO A 205 9.21 -4.85 -19.11
N ASN A 206 8.10 -4.19 -18.80
CA ASN A 206 7.07 -4.75 -17.94
C ASN A 206 6.30 -5.84 -18.68
N ALA A 207 6.30 -7.07 -18.14
CA ALA A 207 5.67 -8.23 -18.77
C ALA A 207 4.16 -8.04 -19.02
N LEU A 208 3.47 -7.25 -18.19
CA LEU A 208 2.05 -6.94 -18.34
C LEU A 208 1.74 -6.09 -19.58
N LEU A 209 2.75 -5.48 -20.17
CA LEU A 209 2.64 -4.70 -21.40
C LEU A 209 2.96 -5.53 -22.65
N SER A 210 3.31 -6.81 -22.51
CA SER A 210 3.64 -7.67 -23.65
C SER A 210 2.45 -7.87 -24.59
N ILE A 211 2.70 -7.79 -25.89
CA ILE A 211 1.75 -8.05 -26.97
C ILE A 211 2.07 -9.43 -27.54
N GLY A 212 1.40 -10.46 -27.02
CA GLY A 212 1.58 -11.83 -27.50
C GLY A 212 1.05 -12.01 -28.92
N ASN A 213 1.93 -12.41 -29.84
CA ASN A 213 1.53 -13.11 -31.06
C ASN A 213 2.30 -14.45 -31.09
N ALA A 214 1.57 -15.55 -31.19
CA ALA A 214 2.07 -16.92 -31.10
C ALA A 214 3.13 -17.34 -32.15
N ASN A 215 3.60 -16.42 -33.02
CA ASN A 215 4.46 -16.72 -34.16
C ASN A 215 5.60 -15.71 -34.41
N ASN A 216 5.90 -14.76 -33.51
CA ASN A 216 6.96 -13.77 -33.74
C ASN A 216 8.13 -13.89 -32.74
N VAL A 217 9.35 -13.77 -33.27
CA VAL A 217 10.64 -13.84 -32.56
C VAL A 217 10.96 -12.55 -31.77
N GLU A 218 10.23 -11.45 -32.03
CA GLU A 218 10.38 -10.18 -31.31
C GLU A 218 9.15 -9.91 -30.43
N GLU A 219 9.37 -9.90 -29.11
CA GLU A 219 8.37 -9.44 -28.13
C GLU A 219 8.13 -7.94 -28.33
N LYS A 220 6.89 -7.57 -28.66
CA LYS A 220 6.46 -6.18 -28.74
C LYS A 220 5.76 -5.80 -27.44
N PHE A 221 5.99 -4.58 -26.97
CA PHE A 221 5.37 -4.06 -25.76
C PHE A 221 4.49 -2.85 -26.06
N LYS A 222 3.43 -2.71 -25.28
CA LYS A 222 2.63 -1.49 -25.20
C LYS A 222 3.42 -0.39 -24.45
N PRO A 223 3.15 0.90 -24.73
CA PRO A 223 3.73 2.00 -23.97
C PRO A 223 3.41 1.94 -22.48
N ALA A 224 4.31 2.49 -21.66
CA ALA A 224 4.27 2.47 -20.21
C ALA A 224 2.97 3.06 -19.62
N TYR A 225 2.44 4.13 -20.22
CA TYR A 225 1.19 4.75 -19.79
C TYR A 225 -0.06 3.85 -19.96
N LEU A 226 0.07 2.68 -20.60
CA LEU A 226 -0.98 1.66 -20.70
C LEU A 226 -0.88 0.57 -19.61
N LEU A 227 0.01 0.72 -18.62
CA LEU A 227 0.09 -0.21 -17.50
C LEU A 227 -1.22 -0.14 -16.69
N PRO A 228 -1.94 -1.27 -16.50
CA PRO A 228 -3.25 -1.26 -15.86
C PRO A 228 -3.17 -0.94 -14.37
N ASP A 229 -2.12 -1.40 -13.69
CA ASP A 229 -1.91 -1.18 -12.26
C ASP A 229 -0.55 -0.50 -12.02
N GLY A 230 -0.60 0.76 -11.54
CA GLY A 230 0.57 1.55 -11.20
C GLY A 230 1.42 0.96 -10.07
N ARG A 231 0.85 0.12 -9.18
CA ARG A 231 1.62 -0.57 -8.12
C ARG A 231 2.66 -1.52 -8.69
N LEU A 232 2.42 -2.02 -9.91
CA LEU A 232 3.30 -2.93 -10.64
C LEU A 232 4.32 -2.19 -11.51
N GLU A 233 4.49 -0.87 -11.34
CA GLU A 233 5.45 -0.05 -12.07
C GLU A 233 6.88 -0.63 -12.04
N ARG A 234 7.27 -1.25 -10.93
CA ARG A 234 8.64 -1.77 -10.73
C ARG A 234 8.74 -3.28 -10.95
N ALA A 235 7.72 -3.91 -11.53
CA ALA A 235 7.74 -5.34 -11.86
C ALA A 235 8.86 -5.72 -12.85
N GLY A 236 9.26 -4.79 -13.72
CA GLY A 236 10.41 -4.95 -14.64
C GLY A 236 11.79 -4.79 -13.98
N ARG A 237 11.88 -4.71 -12.63
CA ARG A 237 13.15 -4.63 -11.91
C ARG A 237 13.61 -6.02 -11.47
N ILE A 238 14.68 -6.51 -12.09
CA ILE A 238 15.29 -7.79 -11.71
C ILE A 238 15.97 -7.58 -10.36
N LYS A 239 15.50 -8.29 -9.32
CA LYS A 239 16.20 -8.35 -8.04
C LYS A 239 17.49 -9.15 -8.26
N ASN A 240 18.64 -8.48 -8.26
CA ASN A 240 19.91 -9.17 -8.07
C ASN A 240 19.84 -9.90 -6.72
N PHE A 241 19.75 -11.22 -6.74
CA PHE A 241 20.06 -12.05 -5.57
C PHE A 241 21.58 -11.95 -5.33
N SER A 242 22.06 -10.78 -4.87
CA SER A 242 23.39 -10.66 -4.29
C SER A 242 23.35 -11.44 -2.98
N SER A 243 23.93 -12.64 -3.02
CA SER A 243 24.36 -13.49 -1.90
C SER A 243 24.10 -12.89 -0.51
N ARG A 244 22.93 -13.19 0.07
CA ARG A 244 22.82 -13.18 1.54
C ARG A 244 23.69 -14.32 2.05
N PRO A 245 24.54 -14.12 3.07
CA PRO A 245 25.15 -15.23 3.76
C PRO A 245 24.01 -16.05 4.38
N LEU A 246 23.96 -17.34 4.05
CA LEU A 246 23.19 -18.33 4.80
C LEU A 246 23.62 -18.25 6.25
N SER A 247 22.86 -17.53 7.07
CA SER A 247 23.08 -17.49 8.50
C SER A 247 22.68 -18.84 9.08
N ALA A 248 23.72 -19.52 9.60
CA ALA A 248 23.66 -20.60 10.57
C ALA A 248 22.84 -21.84 10.16
N ILE A 249 23.53 -22.78 9.52
CA ILE A 249 23.29 -24.22 9.63
C ILE A 249 23.30 -24.55 11.13
N SER A 250 22.12 -24.82 11.71
CA SER A 250 22.04 -25.58 12.95
C SER A 250 22.23 -27.06 12.60
N ASN A 251 23.33 -27.62 13.07
CA ASN A 251 23.60 -29.06 12.99
C ASN A 251 22.92 -29.78 14.16
N GLY A 252 22.18 -30.85 13.86
CA GLY A 252 21.78 -31.93 14.77
C GLY A 252 20.32 -31.82 15.25
N LEU A 253 19.44 -32.82 15.15
CA LEU A 253 19.56 -34.24 14.84
C LEU A 253 18.39 -34.65 13.94
N LYS A 254 18.65 -35.64 13.06
CA LYS A 254 17.59 -36.43 12.43
C LYS A 254 16.84 -37.21 13.52
N SER A 255 15.58 -36.88 13.78
CA SER A 255 14.61 -37.88 14.24
C SER A 255 13.62 -38.09 13.11
N GLU A 256 13.40 -39.35 12.78
CA GLU A 256 12.48 -39.80 11.75
C GLU A 256 11.05 -39.39 12.08
N ASP A 257 10.36 -38.96 11.01
CA ASP A 257 8.94 -38.99 10.73
C ASP A 257 7.93 -38.98 11.89
N GLY A 258 7.31 -37.82 12.07
CA GLY A 258 6.05 -37.63 12.75
C GLY A 258 5.45 -36.32 12.27
N HIS A 259 4.51 -36.39 11.34
CA HIS A 259 3.73 -35.25 10.85
C HIS A 259 3.10 -34.48 12.03
N ARG A 260 3.79 -33.47 12.56
CA ARG A 260 3.14 -32.41 13.34
C ARG A 260 2.40 -31.52 12.34
N LYS A 261 1.12 -31.83 12.08
CA LYS A 261 0.18 -30.91 11.41
C LYS A 261 0.13 -29.62 12.24
N CYS A 262 0.68 -28.52 11.72
CA CYS A 262 0.57 -27.20 12.33
C CYS A 262 -0.85 -26.67 12.12
N THR A 263 -1.65 -26.60 13.19
CA THR A 263 -2.98 -25.97 13.15
C THR A 263 -2.81 -24.46 12.96
N LEU A 264 -3.36 -23.92 11.86
CA LEU A 264 -3.36 -22.49 11.62
C LEU A 264 -4.32 -21.79 12.58
N THR A 265 -3.90 -20.64 13.07
CA THR A 265 -4.62 -19.85 14.08
C THR A 265 -5.17 -18.55 13.50
N ALA A 266 -6.38 -18.21 13.91
CA ALA A 266 -7.03 -16.96 13.54
C ALA A 266 -7.47 -16.18 14.79
N SER A 267 -7.54 -14.86 14.70
CA SER A 267 -8.27 -14.04 15.67
C SER A 267 -9.29 -13.15 14.98
N VAL A 268 -10.30 -12.74 15.73
CA VAL A 268 -11.41 -11.92 15.25
C VAL A 268 -11.50 -10.65 16.10
N ILE A 269 -11.56 -9.50 15.44
CA ILE A 269 -11.67 -8.17 16.06
C ILE A 269 -12.95 -7.51 15.56
N ALA A 270 -13.84 -7.13 16.48
CA ALA A 270 -14.96 -6.24 16.19
C ALA A 270 -14.62 -4.81 16.62
N VAL A 271 -14.87 -3.84 15.76
CA VAL A 271 -14.75 -2.40 16.08
C VAL A 271 -16.15 -1.80 16.11
N GLY A 272 -16.60 -1.38 17.29
CA GLY A 272 -17.93 -0.81 17.45
C GLY A 272 -18.26 -0.48 18.91
N ASP A 273 -18.52 0.80 19.17
CA ASP A 273 -18.86 1.26 20.52
C ASP A 273 -20.24 0.76 20.96
N GLU A 274 -21.17 0.60 20.02
CA GLU A 274 -22.51 0.06 20.23
C GLU A 274 -22.50 -1.39 20.76
N ILE A 275 -21.50 -2.18 20.37
CA ILE A 275 -21.28 -3.53 20.89
C ILE A 275 -20.80 -3.43 22.35
N LEU A 276 -19.85 -2.54 22.62
CA LEU A 276 -19.32 -2.31 23.97
C LEU A 276 -20.36 -1.71 24.94
N PHE A 277 -21.28 -0.89 24.42
CA PHE A 277 -22.40 -0.35 25.19
C PHE A 277 -23.53 -1.36 25.39
N GLY A 278 -23.50 -2.50 24.72
CA GLY A 278 -24.54 -3.52 24.78
C GLY A 278 -25.86 -3.08 24.14
N THR A 279 -25.83 -2.06 23.26
CA THR A 279 -27.02 -1.59 22.55
C THR A 279 -27.30 -2.43 21.30
N VAL A 280 -26.28 -3.13 20.79
CA VAL A 280 -26.37 -4.05 19.64
C VAL A 280 -25.81 -5.41 20.04
N GLU A 281 -26.54 -6.47 19.68
CA GLU A 281 -26.05 -7.85 19.79
C GLU A 281 -25.22 -8.20 18.56
N ASP A 282 -23.94 -8.52 18.76
CA ASP A 282 -23.07 -8.91 17.65
C ASP A 282 -23.32 -10.36 17.21
N ARG A 283 -23.76 -10.50 15.95
CA ARG A 283 -24.02 -11.79 15.29
C ARG A 283 -22.96 -12.15 14.25
N LEU A 284 -22.06 -11.22 13.93
CA LEU A 284 -21.03 -11.38 12.90
C LEU A 284 -19.89 -12.25 13.44
N ALA A 285 -19.40 -11.98 14.65
CA ALA A 285 -18.37 -12.80 15.31
C ALA A 285 -18.73 -14.28 15.30
N LEU A 286 -19.95 -14.60 15.73
CA LEU A 286 -20.41 -15.98 15.83
C LEU A 286 -20.43 -16.68 14.46
N THR A 287 -20.88 -15.98 13.43
CA THR A 287 -20.93 -16.49 12.06
C THR A 287 -19.52 -16.72 11.52
N LEU A 288 -18.63 -15.73 11.69
CA LEU A 288 -17.25 -15.79 11.23
C LEU A 288 -16.46 -16.88 11.94
N CYS A 289 -16.59 -17.03 13.26
CA CYS A 289 -15.93 -18.11 14.01
C CYS A 289 -16.37 -19.51 13.54
N ARG A 290 -17.67 -19.71 13.27
CA ARG A 290 -18.18 -20.98 12.73
C ARG A 290 -17.59 -21.29 11.36
N LYS A 291 -17.46 -20.28 10.51
CA LYS A 291 -16.88 -20.38 9.17
C LYS A 291 -15.37 -20.65 9.20
N LEU A 292 -14.63 -19.98 10.09
CA LEU A 292 -13.20 -20.26 10.30
C LEU A 292 -12.98 -21.70 10.78
N HIS A 293 -13.81 -22.15 11.73
CA HIS A 293 -13.75 -23.54 12.20
C HIS A 293 -14.09 -24.56 11.10
N SER A 294 -15.03 -24.25 10.20
CA SER A 294 -15.40 -25.18 9.12
C SER A 294 -14.30 -25.37 8.07
N ILE A 295 -13.26 -24.54 8.09
CA ILE A 295 -12.06 -24.68 7.23
C ILE A 295 -10.78 -25.03 8.02
N GLY A 296 -10.94 -25.43 9.28
CA GLY A 296 -9.83 -25.90 10.13
C GLY A 296 -8.94 -24.80 10.71
N LEU A 297 -9.38 -23.53 10.69
CA LEU A 297 -8.71 -22.43 11.40
C LEU A 297 -9.21 -22.36 12.84
N ALA A 298 -8.30 -22.52 13.81
CA ALA A 298 -8.61 -22.39 15.21
C ALA A 298 -8.69 -20.92 15.62
N VAL A 299 -9.85 -20.46 16.09
CA VAL A 299 -9.99 -19.08 16.57
C VAL A 299 -9.45 -18.98 18.00
N SER A 300 -8.33 -18.27 18.18
CA SER A 300 -7.66 -18.12 19.48
C SER A 300 -8.33 -17.09 20.38
N GLN A 301 -8.85 -16.01 19.79
CA GLN A 301 -9.44 -14.90 20.50
C GLN A 301 -10.46 -14.17 19.62
N PHE A 302 -11.57 -13.80 20.24
CA PHE A 302 -12.48 -12.76 19.77
C PHE A 302 -12.36 -11.55 20.69
N ALA A 303 -12.13 -10.36 20.15
CA ALA A 303 -12.02 -9.12 20.90
C ALA A 303 -12.94 -8.05 20.31
N VAL A 304 -13.55 -7.24 21.18
CA VAL A 304 -14.31 -6.05 20.80
C VAL A 304 -13.52 -4.83 21.26
N THR A 305 -13.24 -3.90 20.36
CA THR A 305 -12.45 -2.69 20.63
C THR A 305 -13.26 -1.42 20.38
N LYS A 306 -12.83 -0.33 21.01
CA LYS A 306 -13.44 0.98 20.85
C LYS A 306 -13.17 1.54 19.45
N SER A 307 -14.06 2.40 19.00
CA SER A 307 -14.00 3.09 17.71
C SER A 307 -13.02 4.28 17.75
N ASP A 308 -11.80 4.05 18.24
CA ASP A 308 -10.69 5.00 18.18
C ASP A 308 -9.42 4.34 17.61
N VAL A 309 -8.59 5.14 16.94
CA VAL A 309 -7.42 4.65 16.18
C VAL A 309 -6.42 3.92 17.07
N ASP A 310 -6.27 4.35 18.33
CA ASP A 310 -5.24 3.82 19.24
C ASP A 310 -5.66 2.44 19.77
N SER A 311 -6.92 2.31 20.18
CA SER A 311 -7.50 1.05 20.63
C SER A 311 -7.51 -0.01 19.52
N VAL A 312 -7.84 0.37 18.28
CA VAL A 312 -7.75 -0.55 17.14
C VAL A 312 -6.30 -0.94 16.87
N ALA A 313 -5.38 0.02 16.85
CA ALA A 313 -3.97 -0.25 16.55
C ALA A 313 -3.31 -1.18 17.58
N GLU A 314 -3.58 -0.98 18.87
CA GLU A 314 -3.06 -1.83 19.95
C GLU A 314 -3.59 -3.27 19.84
N GLU A 315 -4.88 -3.43 19.53
CA GLU A 315 -5.49 -4.73 19.33
C GLU A 315 -4.89 -5.45 18.11
N VAL A 316 -4.82 -4.77 16.97
CA VAL A 316 -4.26 -5.33 15.74
C VAL A 316 -2.78 -5.70 15.93
N GLU A 317 -1.98 -4.87 16.59
CA GLU A 317 -0.57 -5.15 16.90
C GLU A 317 -0.41 -6.44 17.72
N ARG A 318 -1.25 -6.59 18.74
CA ARG A 318 -1.23 -7.77 19.60
C ARG A 318 -1.67 -9.03 18.85
N GLN A 319 -2.67 -8.93 17.98
CA GLN A 319 -3.22 -10.08 17.28
C GLN A 319 -2.36 -10.53 16.09
N LYS A 320 -1.82 -9.60 15.30
CA LYS A 320 -1.02 -9.93 14.11
C LYS A 320 0.27 -10.67 14.43
N SER A 321 0.78 -10.53 15.66
CA SER A 321 2.01 -11.17 16.13
C SER A 321 1.79 -12.57 16.73
N ARG A 322 0.54 -12.90 17.09
CA ARG A 322 0.18 -14.14 17.78
C ARG A 322 -0.57 -15.14 16.91
N ASN A 323 -1.14 -14.68 15.80
CA ASN A 323 -2.00 -15.49 14.94
C ASN A 323 -1.52 -15.43 13.50
N ASP A 324 -1.76 -16.53 12.78
CA ASP A 324 -1.46 -16.62 11.36
C ASP A 324 -2.37 -15.70 10.54
N MET A 325 -3.62 -15.50 10.98
CA MET A 325 -4.58 -14.60 10.36
C MET A 325 -5.35 -13.76 11.39
N VAL A 326 -5.68 -12.52 11.02
CA VAL A 326 -6.52 -11.64 11.82
C VAL A 326 -7.67 -11.15 10.95
N PHE A 327 -8.90 -11.31 11.42
CA PHE A 327 -10.08 -10.79 10.76
C PHE A 327 -10.63 -9.64 11.57
N ILE A 328 -10.85 -8.50 10.92
CA ILE A 328 -11.39 -7.31 11.56
C ILE A 328 -12.62 -6.81 10.80
N TYR A 329 -13.67 -6.44 11.51
CA TYR A 329 -14.89 -5.86 10.93
C TYR A 329 -15.45 -4.74 11.81
N GLY A 330 -16.36 -3.96 11.23
CA GLY A 330 -16.89 -2.75 11.86
C GLY A 330 -15.92 -1.57 11.73
N GLY A 331 -16.43 -0.35 11.93
CA GLY A 331 -15.64 0.88 11.81
C GLY A 331 -15.01 1.11 10.42
N VAL A 332 -15.68 0.68 9.35
CA VAL A 332 -15.27 0.91 7.95
C VAL A 332 -16.39 1.64 7.22
N GLY A 333 -16.13 2.88 6.82
CA GLY A 333 -17.14 3.78 6.27
C GLY A 333 -16.67 5.24 6.23
N PRO A 334 -17.57 6.19 5.91
CA PRO A 334 -17.25 7.62 5.79
C PRO A 334 -17.35 8.42 7.10
N LEU A 335 -17.77 7.80 8.21
CA LEU A 335 -17.98 8.51 9.48
C LEU A 335 -16.66 8.69 10.23
N HIS A 336 -16.60 9.69 11.11
CA HIS A 336 -15.42 9.92 11.94
C HIS A 336 -15.09 8.73 12.87
N SER A 337 -16.07 7.88 13.15
CA SER A 337 -15.95 6.66 13.96
C SER A 337 -15.40 5.49 13.15
N ASP A 338 -15.33 5.60 11.83
CA ASP A 338 -14.81 4.56 10.95
C ASP A 338 -13.27 4.58 10.93
N VAL A 339 -12.70 4.10 12.03
CA VAL A 339 -11.27 4.18 12.33
C VAL A 339 -10.49 2.91 11.99
N THR A 340 -11.15 1.85 11.53
CA THR A 340 -10.54 0.51 11.41
C THR A 340 -9.33 0.51 10.49
N VAL A 341 -9.46 1.10 9.29
CA VAL A 341 -8.37 1.16 8.31
C VAL A 341 -7.20 1.99 8.84
N ALA A 342 -7.47 3.11 9.51
CA ALA A 342 -6.45 3.97 10.11
C ALA A 342 -5.73 3.27 11.29
N GLY A 343 -6.48 2.51 12.12
CA GLY A 343 -5.92 1.70 13.20
C GLY A 343 -5.01 0.59 12.67
N VAL A 344 -5.43 -0.09 11.60
CA VAL A 344 -4.59 -1.08 10.90
C VAL A 344 -3.31 -0.42 10.37
N ALA A 345 -3.40 0.73 9.68
CA ALA A 345 -2.22 1.46 9.20
C ALA A 345 -1.24 1.79 10.35
N LYS A 346 -1.77 2.29 11.47
CA LYS A 346 -0.97 2.63 12.66
C LYS A 346 -0.30 1.39 13.26
N ALA A 347 -0.99 0.25 13.35
CA ALA A 347 -0.41 -1.00 13.82
C ALA A 347 0.74 -1.49 12.93
N PHE A 348 0.70 -1.24 11.62
CA PHE A 348 1.81 -1.57 10.73
C PHE A 348 2.89 -0.48 10.65
N GLY A 349 2.72 0.65 11.34
CA GLY A 349 3.64 1.77 11.27
C GLY A 349 3.71 2.41 9.88
N VAL A 350 2.64 2.27 9.08
CA VAL A 350 2.52 2.87 7.75
C VAL A 350 1.54 4.04 7.80
N ARG A 351 1.70 4.96 6.86
CA ARG A 351 0.76 6.07 6.69
C ARG A 351 -0.44 5.63 5.85
N MET A 352 -1.52 6.38 5.99
CA MET A 352 -2.67 6.29 5.10
C MET A 352 -2.37 7.08 3.82
N ALA A 353 -2.71 6.50 2.67
CA ALA A 353 -2.57 7.15 1.37
C ALA A 353 -3.80 6.83 0.49
N PRO A 354 -4.25 7.77 -0.37
CA PRO A 354 -5.29 7.48 -1.33
C PRO A 354 -4.90 6.31 -2.25
N ASP A 355 -5.74 5.28 -2.30
CA ASP A 355 -5.61 4.16 -3.23
C ASP A 355 -6.49 4.41 -4.46
N GLU A 356 -5.85 4.46 -5.63
CA GLU A 356 -6.52 4.85 -6.87
C GLU A 356 -7.52 3.81 -7.36
N GLU A 357 -7.20 2.53 -7.16
CA GLU A 357 -8.05 1.43 -7.58
C GLU A 357 -9.32 1.41 -6.73
N PHE A 358 -9.16 1.49 -5.41
CA PHE A 358 -10.28 1.56 -4.49
C PHE A 358 -11.14 2.82 -4.72
N GLU A 359 -10.51 3.96 -5.02
CA GLU A 359 -11.22 5.20 -5.35
C GLU A 359 -12.12 5.04 -6.59
N GLU A 360 -11.69 4.27 -7.60
CA GLU A 360 -12.50 3.98 -8.79
C GLU A 360 -13.74 3.14 -8.44
N TYR A 361 -13.59 2.09 -7.63
CA TYR A 361 -14.72 1.30 -7.13
C TYR A 361 -15.73 2.17 -6.38
N LEU A 362 -15.26 3.02 -5.46
CA LEU A 362 -16.13 3.92 -4.71
C LEU A 362 -16.86 4.92 -5.63
N ARG A 363 -16.20 5.39 -6.69
CA ARG A 363 -16.81 6.30 -7.67
C ARG A 363 -17.95 5.64 -8.42
N HIS A 364 -17.81 4.38 -8.80
CA HIS A 364 -18.88 3.61 -9.46
C HIS A 364 -20.09 3.37 -8.55
N LEU A 365 -19.85 3.18 -7.25
CA LEU A 365 -20.90 2.89 -6.27
C LEU A 365 -21.70 4.10 -5.82
N ILE A 366 -21.00 5.17 -5.45
CA ILE A 366 -21.58 6.32 -4.73
C ILE A 366 -21.74 7.54 -5.66
N GLY A 367 -21.19 7.46 -6.88
CA GLY A 367 -21.24 8.52 -7.89
C GLY A 367 -20.35 9.72 -7.56
N GLU A 368 -20.45 10.78 -8.38
CA GLU A 368 -19.66 12.02 -8.22
C GLU A 368 -19.99 12.84 -6.95
N LYS A 369 -20.90 12.38 -6.08
CA LYS A 369 -21.25 13.11 -4.84
C LYS A 369 -20.21 12.96 -3.73
N CYS A 370 -19.30 12.00 -3.83
CA CYS A 370 -18.12 11.90 -2.97
C CYS A 370 -16.97 12.82 -3.44
N THR A 371 -17.29 14.06 -3.82
CA THR A 371 -16.27 15.06 -4.18
C THR A 371 -15.84 15.86 -2.96
N GLY A 372 -14.66 15.54 -2.47
CA GLY A 372 -13.74 16.41 -1.75
C GLY A 372 -12.31 16.00 -2.10
N ASP A 373 -11.32 16.89 -1.93
CA ASP A 373 -9.90 16.64 -2.27
C ASP A 373 -9.26 15.46 -1.48
N ARG A 374 -10.02 14.80 -0.60
CA ARG A 374 -9.68 13.60 0.18
C ARG A 374 -10.92 12.73 0.30
N ASN A 375 -11.11 11.76 -0.58
CA ASN A 375 -12.06 10.68 -0.29
C ASN A 375 -11.43 9.86 0.84
N GLU A 376 -11.82 10.13 2.10
CA GLU A 376 -11.25 9.48 3.28
C GLU A 376 -11.46 7.96 3.25
N MET A 377 -12.54 7.49 2.62
CA MET A 377 -12.80 6.07 2.40
C MET A 377 -11.83 5.42 1.40
N ALA A 378 -11.21 6.21 0.52
CA ALA A 378 -10.20 5.73 -0.41
C ALA A 378 -8.80 5.74 0.20
N GLN A 379 -8.62 6.18 1.45
CA GLN A 379 -7.32 6.11 2.09
C GLN A 379 -7.09 4.72 2.66
N LEU A 380 -6.04 4.04 2.19
CA LEU A 380 -5.67 2.69 2.62
C LEU A 380 -4.23 2.68 3.19
N PRO A 381 -3.85 1.65 3.98
CA PRO A 381 -2.50 1.51 4.53
C PRO A 381 -1.45 1.37 3.41
N GLU A 382 -0.55 2.32 3.34
CA GLU A 382 0.37 2.43 2.21
C GLU A 382 1.38 1.27 2.14
N GLY A 383 1.57 0.74 0.92
CA GLY A 383 2.62 -0.24 0.61
C GLY A 383 2.37 -1.66 1.14
N ILE A 384 1.27 -1.89 1.86
CA ILE A 384 0.90 -3.20 2.41
C ILE A 384 -0.51 -3.65 2.04
N THR A 385 -1.29 -2.77 1.41
CA THR A 385 -2.66 -3.06 0.99
C THR A 385 -2.68 -3.89 -0.28
N GLU A 386 -3.38 -5.01 -0.21
CA GLU A 386 -3.77 -5.88 -1.31
C GLU A 386 -5.30 -5.83 -1.42
N LEU A 387 -5.80 -5.53 -2.61
CA LEU A 387 -7.24 -5.51 -2.91
C LEU A 387 -7.63 -6.85 -3.55
N LEU A 388 -8.59 -7.54 -2.94
CA LEU A 388 -9.08 -8.83 -3.43
C LEU A 388 -10.38 -8.61 -4.22
N HIS A 389 -10.27 -8.66 -5.54
CA HIS A 389 -11.34 -8.34 -6.50
C HIS A 389 -12.29 -9.49 -6.82
N HIS A 390 -13.57 -9.33 -6.50
CA HIS A 390 -14.55 -10.35 -6.86
C HIS A 390 -15.78 -9.72 -7.53
N GLU A 391 -16.29 -10.33 -8.60
CA GLU A 391 -17.43 -9.81 -9.37
C GLU A 391 -18.71 -9.69 -8.54
N GLN A 392 -18.83 -10.50 -7.49
CA GLN A 392 -19.97 -10.46 -6.58
C GLN A 392 -19.84 -9.35 -5.53
N LEU A 393 -18.68 -8.74 -5.34
CA LEU A 393 -18.47 -7.70 -4.34
C LEU A 393 -18.58 -6.31 -4.96
N LEU A 394 -19.23 -5.40 -4.23
CA LEU A 394 -19.37 -4.00 -4.64
C LEU A 394 -18.02 -3.27 -4.56
N VAL A 395 -17.28 -3.52 -3.49
CA VAL A 395 -15.90 -3.06 -3.27
C VAL A 395 -15.00 -4.28 -3.04
N PRO A 396 -13.73 -4.25 -3.45
CA PRO A 396 -12.80 -5.34 -3.16
C PRO A 396 -12.57 -5.48 -1.65
N LEU A 397 -12.29 -6.71 -1.18
CA LEU A 397 -11.86 -6.92 0.20
C LEU A 397 -10.46 -6.33 0.39
N ILE A 398 -10.22 -5.73 1.55
CA ILE A 398 -8.93 -5.12 1.88
C ILE A 398 -8.13 -6.09 2.74
N LYS A 399 -6.96 -6.49 2.24
CA LYS A 399 -6.00 -7.32 2.96
C LYS A 399 -4.73 -6.51 3.21
N CYS A 400 -4.28 -6.49 4.46
CA CYS A 400 -3.04 -5.85 4.88
C CYS A 400 -2.16 -6.89 5.56
N GLN A 401 -1.20 -7.47 4.84
CA GLN A 401 -0.40 -8.61 5.31
C GLN A 401 -1.32 -9.78 5.73
N ASN A 402 -1.28 -10.19 7.01
CA ASN A 402 -2.14 -11.23 7.59
C ASN A 402 -3.47 -10.71 8.17
N VAL A 403 -3.79 -9.43 8.00
CA VAL A 403 -5.04 -8.80 8.47
C VAL A 403 -6.02 -8.68 7.31
N ILE A 404 -7.22 -9.22 7.45
CA ILE A 404 -8.32 -9.09 6.49
C ILE A 404 -9.37 -8.16 7.10
N ILE A 405 -9.68 -7.07 6.39
CA ILE A 405 -10.71 -6.11 6.77
C ILE A 405 -11.99 -6.47 6.02
N LEU A 406 -13.03 -6.80 6.77
CA LEU A 406 -14.36 -7.14 6.28
C LEU A 406 -15.28 -5.92 6.42
N THR A 407 -16.08 -5.64 5.40
CA THR A 407 -16.99 -4.49 5.35
C THR A 407 -18.43 -4.84 5.71
N ALA A 408 -18.70 -6.11 5.98
CA ALA A 408 -20.03 -6.62 6.27
C ALA A 408 -20.68 -5.93 7.49
N THR A 409 -21.90 -5.44 7.28
CA THR A 409 -22.75 -4.85 8.32
C THR A 409 -23.80 -5.83 8.87
N ASN A 410 -24.01 -6.94 8.16
CA ASN A 410 -24.97 -7.98 8.51
C ASN A 410 -24.49 -9.37 8.08
N VAL A 411 -25.19 -10.40 8.56
CA VAL A 411 -24.80 -11.82 8.33
C VAL A 411 -24.81 -12.19 6.85
N ALA A 412 -25.72 -11.63 6.05
CA ALA A 412 -25.79 -11.95 4.62
C ALA A 412 -24.59 -11.37 3.86
N GLU A 413 -24.19 -10.13 4.16
CA GLU A 413 -22.96 -9.52 3.62
C GLU A 413 -21.71 -10.30 4.08
N MET A 414 -21.68 -10.73 5.35
CA MET A 414 -20.58 -11.56 5.88
C MET A 414 -20.49 -12.90 5.16
N ASP A 415 -21.63 -13.54 4.87
CA ASP A 415 -21.67 -14.78 4.10
C ASP A 415 -21.10 -14.58 2.69
N GLN A 416 -21.52 -13.51 2.02
CA GLN A 416 -21.05 -13.16 0.67
C GLN A 416 -19.56 -12.84 0.63
N GLU A 417 -19.07 -11.98 1.52
CA GLU A 417 -17.64 -11.64 1.63
C GLU A 417 -16.80 -12.88 1.94
N TRP A 418 -17.28 -13.77 2.82
CA TRP A 418 -16.61 -15.01 3.14
C TRP A 418 -16.49 -15.96 1.95
N ASP A 419 -17.58 -16.17 1.21
CA ASP A 419 -17.59 -17.08 0.08
C ASP A 419 -16.60 -16.61 -1.01
N CYS A 420 -16.56 -15.29 -1.28
CA CYS A 420 -15.59 -14.68 -2.17
C CYS A 420 -14.14 -14.88 -1.67
N LEU A 421 -13.90 -14.68 -0.36
CA LEU A 421 -12.58 -14.87 0.24
C LEU A 421 -12.09 -16.31 0.11
N ILE A 422 -12.96 -17.29 0.30
CA ILE A 422 -12.61 -18.71 0.19
C ILE A 422 -12.18 -19.09 -1.24
N GLU A 423 -12.83 -18.52 -2.26
CA GLU A 423 -12.40 -18.73 -3.64
C GLU A 423 -10.98 -18.22 -3.89
N PHE A 424 -10.65 -17.04 -3.35
CA PHE A 424 -9.28 -16.51 -3.37
C PHE A 424 -8.27 -17.43 -2.68
N MET A 425 -8.58 -17.85 -1.45
CA MET A 425 -7.70 -18.71 -0.65
C MET A 425 -7.41 -20.05 -1.33
N ARG A 426 -8.37 -20.60 -2.09
CA ARG A 426 -8.20 -21.82 -2.87
C ARG A 426 -7.33 -21.61 -4.11
N SER A 427 -7.41 -20.44 -4.75
CA SER A 427 -6.68 -20.13 -5.97
C SER A 427 -5.19 -19.82 -5.74
N ASP A 428 -4.86 -19.17 -4.62
CA ASP A 428 -3.51 -18.63 -4.36
C ASP A 428 -2.57 -19.62 -3.65
N SER A 429 -3.01 -20.87 -3.43
CA SER A 429 -2.26 -21.89 -2.65
C SER A 429 -1.82 -21.43 -1.25
N LEU A 430 -2.39 -20.33 -0.72
CA LEU A 430 -2.03 -19.73 0.56
C LEU A 430 -2.56 -20.52 1.76
N LEU A 431 -3.65 -21.26 1.57
CA LEU A 431 -4.20 -22.18 2.56
C LEU A 431 -4.37 -23.55 1.93
N VAL A 432 -3.53 -24.50 2.34
CA VAL A 432 -3.94 -25.91 2.33
C VAL A 432 -5.10 -25.98 3.30
N ALA A 433 -6.33 -26.06 2.78
CA ALA A 433 -7.52 -26.21 3.61
C ALA A 433 -7.24 -27.32 4.64
N ALA A 434 -7.13 -26.93 5.91
CA ALA A 434 -6.98 -27.89 6.98
C ALA A 434 -8.26 -28.73 7.06
N GLU A 435 -8.15 -29.96 7.54
CA GLU A 435 -9.35 -30.79 7.69
C GLU A 435 -10.35 -30.09 8.62
N PRO A 436 -11.65 -30.09 8.28
CA PRO A 436 -12.66 -29.36 9.04
C PRO A 436 -12.78 -29.93 10.45
N PHE A 437 -13.00 -29.07 11.44
CA PHE A 437 -13.29 -29.55 12.79
C PHE A 437 -14.62 -30.31 12.83
N ILE A 438 -14.64 -31.47 13.47
CA ILE A 438 -15.84 -32.29 13.64
C ILE A 438 -16.49 -31.99 15.00
N SER A 439 -17.79 -31.71 15.02
CA SER A 439 -18.54 -31.57 16.27
C SER A 439 -19.57 -32.68 16.38
N LYS A 440 -19.64 -33.35 17.54
CA LYS A 440 -20.69 -34.31 17.86
C LYS A 440 -21.43 -33.90 19.13
N ARG A 441 -22.76 -33.99 19.09
CA ARG A 441 -23.59 -33.77 20.28
C ARG A 441 -23.98 -35.11 20.85
N LEU A 442 -23.64 -35.34 22.11
CA LEU A 442 -24.08 -36.52 22.86
C LEU A 442 -25.09 -36.07 23.93
N ALA A 443 -26.00 -36.96 24.29
CA ALA A 443 -26.95 -36.73 25.37
C ALA A 443 -26.77 -37.82 26.41
N THR A 444 -26.82 -37.47 27.69
CA THR A 444 -26.71 -38.44 28.78
C THR A 444 -27.73 -38.13 29.87
N THR A 445 -28.03 -39.13 30.68
CA THR A 445 -28.83 -38.99 31.90
C THR A 445 -27.95 -38.80 33.14
N LEU A 446 -26.62 -38.90 33.01
CA LEU A 446 -25.67 -38.72 34.10
C LEU A 446 -25.64 -37.26 34.57
N SER A 447 -25.44 -37.06 35.87
CA SER A 447 -25.19 -35.72 36.43
C SER A 447 -23.79 -35.21 36.07
N ASP A 448 -23.57 -33.89 36.19
CA ASP A 448 -22.26 -33.27 35.91
C ASP A 448 -21.13 -33.88 36.76
N VAL A 449 -21.42 -34.22 38.02
CA VAL A 449 -20.44 -34.79 38.94
C VAL A 449 -20.06 -36.21 38.52
N GLU A 450 -21.02 -37.00 38.05
CA GLU A 450 -20.79 -38.36 37.58
C GLU A 450 -20.07 -38.40 36.24
N ALA A 451 -20.34 -37.43 35.35
CA ALA A 451 -19.69 -37.33 34.05
C ALA A 451 -18.28 -36.73 34.12
N ALA A 452 -17.97 -35.90 35.11
CA ALA A 452 -16.71 -35.16 35.17
C ALA A 452 -15.46 -36.04 35.13
N HIS A 453 -15.44 -37.15 35.89
CA HIS A 453 -14.26 -38.01 35.97
C HIS A 453 -14.00 -38.78 34.66
N PRO A 454 -14.99 -39.50 34.07
CA PRO A 454 -14.81 -40.15 32.77
C PRO A 454 -14.44 -39.18 31.65
N LEU A 455 -15.03 -37.97 31.61
CA LEU A 455 -14.71 -36.98 30.58
C LEU A 455 -13.27 -36.45 30.74
N SER A 456 -12.80 -36.27 31.96
CA SER A 456 -11.42 -35.85 32.23
C SER A 456 -10.40 -36.90 31.77
N GLU A 457 -10.66 -38.18 32.04
CA GLU A 457 -9.82 -39.28 31.55
C GLU A 457 -9.73 -39.31 30.03
N ILE A 458 -10.88 -39.13 29.36
CA ILE A 458 -10.95 -39.05 27.90
C ILE A 458 -10.17 -37.83 27.35
N CYS A 459 -10.25 -36.66 27.98
CA CYS A 459 -9.46 -35.48 27.57
C CYS A 459 -7.95 -35.66 27.79
N ILE A 460 -7.54 -36.45 28.78
CA ILE A 460 -6.12 -36.79 29.00
C ILE A 460 -5.64 -37.78 27.93
N GLU A 461 -6.48 -38.76 27.58
CA GLU A 461 -6.18 -39.77 26.57
C GLU A 461 -6.15 -39.19 25.14
N PHE A 462 -6.99 -38.19 24.86
CA PHE A 462 -7.08 -37.50 23.57
C PHE A 462 -6.85 -35.99 23.77
N PRO A 463 -5.60 -35.50 23.76
CA PRO A 463 -5.29 -34.07 24.00
C PRO A 463 -5.88 -33.11 22.97
N ASP A 464 -6.15 -33.61 21.76
CA ASP A 464 -6.79 -32.84 20.71
C ASP A 464 -8.32 -32.77 20.91
N LEU A 465 -8.91 -33.59 21.78
CA LEU A 465 -10.34 -33.60 22.06
C LEU A 465 -10.72 -32.48 23.05
N TYR A 466 -11.76 -31.71 22.74
CA TYR A 466 -12.30 -30.72 23.68
C TYR A 466 -13.75 -31.03 24.01
N ILE A 467 -14.05 -31.15 25.30
CA ILE A 467 -15.38 -31.50 25.79
C ILE A 467 -15.93 -30.29 26.53
N GLY A 468 -17.10 -29.82 26.11
CA GLY A 468 -17.72 -28.62 26.67
C GLY A 468 -19.21 -28.84 26.94
N LYS A 469 -19.69 -28.40 28.10
CA LYS A 469 -21.12 -28.43 28.44
C LYS A 469 -21.82 -27.22 27.84
N ASN A 470 -23.00 -27.42 27.24
CA ASN A 470 -23.85 -26.31 26.78
C ASN A 470 -24.91 -25.99 27.84
N LEU A 471 -25.02 -24.73 28.24
CA LEU A 471 -26.01 -24.22 29.20
C LEU A 471 -26.89 -23.17 28.51
N THR A 472 -27.91 -23.58 27.74
CA THR A 472 -29.00 -22.71 27.21
C THR A 472 -30.15 -23.62 26.71
N ASP A 473 -31.46 -23.42 26.92
CA ASP A 473 -32.28 -22.53 27.76
C ASP A 473 -33.68 -23.18 27.96
N ASN A 474 -34.13 -23.31 29.21
CA ASN A 474 -35.52 -23.16 29.71
C ASN A 474 -35.58 -23.65 31.15
N ILE A 475 -35.39 -22.73 32.09
CA ILE A 475 -35.64 -22.93 33.52
C ILE A 475 -37.16 -22.97 33.72
N LEU A 476 -37.72 -24.17 33.65
CA LEU A 476 -38.99 -24.54 34.28
C LEU A 476 -38.84 -25.99 34.76
N LEU A 477 -38.43 -26.12 36.02
CA LEU A 477 -38.57 -27.26 36.93
C LEU A 477 -39.03 -28.59 36.30
N CYS A 478 -38.09 -29.49 35.97
CA CYS A 478 -38.18 -30.91 36.34
C CYS A 478 -36.84 -31.63 36.10
N GLN A 479 -36.63 -32.65 36.92
CA GLN A 479 -35.43 -33.45 37.16
C GLN A 479 -34.78 -34.13 35.93
N ASP A 480 -33.47 -34.30 36.02
CA ASP A 480 -32.63 -35.40 35.51
C ASP A 480 -32.45 -35.60 34.00
N SER A 481 -31.78 -34.67 33.31
CA SER A 481 -31.06 -34.96 32.05
C SER A 481 -29.97 -33.92 31.76
N ALA A 482 -28.71 -34.33 31.61
CA ALA A 482 -27.60 -33.46 31.21
C ALA A 482 -27.21 -33.72 29.74
N VAL A 483 -27.32 -32.71 28.87
CA VAL A 483 -26.83 -32.81 27.50
C VAL A 483 -25.34 -32.47 27.47
N ILE A 484 -24.47 -33.43 27.13
CA ILE A 484 -23.01 -33.24 27.02
C ILE A 484 -22.63 -33.07 25.55
N LEU A 485 -22.23 -31.87 25.13
CA LEU A 485 -21.58 -31.72 23.83
C LEU A 485 -20.13 -32.21 23.91
N VAL A 486 -19.76 -33.12 23.01
CA VAL A 486 -18.37 -33.59 22.86
C VAL A 486 -17.87 -33.02 21.54
N PHE A 487 -17.06 -31.96 21.60
CA PHE A 487 -16.43 -31.45 20.40
C PHE A 487 -15.24 -32.36 20.09
N ILE A 488 -15.37 -33.16 19.03
CA ILE A 488 -14.31 -34.06 18.61
C ILE A 488 -13.43 -33.33 17.60
N PHE A 489 -12.41 -32.60 18.07
CA PHE A 489 -11.37 -32.10 17.17
C PHE A 489 -10.45 -33.28 16.81
N THR A 490 -10.95 -34.16 15.94
CA THR A 490 -10.11 -35.13 15.25
C THR A 490 -9.43 -34.42 14.10
N ASN A 491 -8.10 -34.51 14.07
CA ASN A 491 -7.26 -34.11 12.95
C ASN A 491 -6.92 -35.33 12.08
#